data_AF-A0A5C7K0R0-F1
#
_entry.id   AF-A0A5C7K0R0-F1
#
_cell.length_a   1.000
_cell.length_b   1.000
_cell.length_c   1.000
_cell.angle_alpha   90.00
_cell.angle_beta   90.00
_cell.angle_gamma   90.00
#
_symmetry.space_group_name_H-M   'P 1'
#
loop_
_entity.id
_entity.type
_entity.pdbx_description
1 polymer ?
#
loop_
_entity_poly.entity_id
_entity_poly.type
_entity_poly.pdbx_seq_one_letter_code
_entity_poly.pdbx_strand_id
1 'polypeptide(L)'
;RGGRAGGRLGWLRKAVAEYIEEEIGHEEWILNDIAAAGGDAEAVRASQPELPAELMVAYAYDLVNRGNPAGFFGMVFVLEGTSVALALNAADKIQEALGLPNKAFSYLRSHGTLDQEHTQHLAQLVNAMTPEDQAEVVRCAKVFFKLYGDIFRALPSYATQTEEVAA
;
A
#
# COMPACT_ATOMS: atom_id res chain seq x y z
N ARG A 1 18.42 14.10 14.84
CA ARG A 1 17.48 15.17 14.45
C ARG A 1 16.50 14.54 13.46
N GLY A 2 15.23 14.26 13.72
CA GLY A 2 14.40 14.34 14.92
C GLY A 2 13.30 13.28 14.73
N GLY A 3 13.19 12.36 15.68
CA GLY A 3 12.39 11.15 15.57
C GLY A 3 11.40 11.05 16.72
N ARG A 4 10.15 11.35 16.41
CA ARG A 4 8.91 11.40 17.20
C ARG A 4 8.17 12.60 16.65
N ALA A 5 6.88 12.45 16.31
CA ALA A 5 5.97 13.55 16.08
C ALA A 5 5.86 14.41 17.36
N GLY A 6 6.89 15.20 17.64
CA GLY A 6 7.01 16.07 18.79
C GLY A 6 6.17 17.30 18.51
N GLY A 7 5.27 17.63 19.45
CA GLY A 7 4.47 18.86 19.55
C GLY A 7 3.71 19.30 18.29
N ARG A 8 4.45 19.73 17.27
CA ARG A 8 4.02 20.40 16.04
C ARG A 8 3.05 19.58 15.18
N LEU A 9 3.26 18.27 15.06
CA LEU A 9 2.39 17.36 14.28
C LEU A 9 1.47 16.52 15.18
N GLY A 10 1.32 16.90 16.45
CA GLY A 10 0.50 16.14 17.42
C GLY A 10 -0.98 16.06 17.03
N TRP A 11 -1.48 17.02 16.25
CA TRP A 11 -2.86 17.06 15.76
C TRP A 11 -3.18 15.96 14.74
N LEU A 12 -2.17 15.39 14.07
CA LEU A 12 -2.32 14.28 13.13
C LEU A 12 -2.49 12.92 13.80
N ARG A 13 -2.23 12.82 15.12
CA ARG A 13 -2.31 11.55 15.84
C ARG A 13 -3.69 10.91 15.77
N LYS A 14 -4.74 11.74 15.79
CA LYS A 14 -6.12 11.25 15.69
C LYS A 14 -6.37 10.62 14.31
N ALA A 15 -6.06 11.35 13.24
CA ALA A 15 -6.22 10.85 11.87
C ALA A 15 -5.39 9.57 11.61
N VAL A 16 -4.17 9.50 12.15
CA VAL A 16 -3.34 8.28 12.06
C VAL A 16 -3.95 7.12 12.86
N ALA A 17 -4.56 7.38 14.02
CA ALA A 17 -5.21 6.34 14.82
C ALA A 17 -6.47 5.80 14.12
N GLU A 18 -7.30 6.69 13.56
CA GLU A 18 -8.48 6.32 12.76
C GLU A 18 -8.06 5.45 11.55
N TYR A 19 -7.02 5.87 10.82
CA TYR A 19 -6.46 5.09 9.72
C TYR A 19 -5.96 3.71 10.18
N ILE A 20 -5.26 3.62 11.32
CA ILE A 20 -4.81 2.33 11.85
C ILE A 20 -6.00 1.43 12.22
N GLU A 21 -7.04 1.98 12.84
CA GLU A 21 -8.24 1.22 13.19
C GLU A 21 -8.94 0.65 11.96
N GLU A 22 -8.97 1.40 10.86
CA GLU A 22 -9.53 0.96 9.58
C GLU A 22 -8.69 -0.12 8.90
N GLU A 23 -7.35 -0.04 8.95
CA GLU A 23 -6.45 -1.00 8.28
C GLU A 23 -6.28 -2.34 9.03
N ILE A 24 -6.69 -2.43 10.29
CA ILE A 24 -6.55 -3.67 11.08
C ILE A 24 -7.41 -4.79 10.50
N GLY A 25 -6.77 -5.92 10.17
CA GLY A 25 -7.44 -7.12 9.69
C GLY A 25 -7.56 -7.21 8.17
N HIS A 26 -7.13 -6.18 7.43
CA HIS A 26 -7.06 -6.21 5.96
C HIS A 26 -6.12 -7.32 5.45
N GLU A 27 -5.07 -7.64 6.21
CA GLU A 27 -4.17 -8.75 5.91
C GLU A 27 -4.90 -10.09 5.82
N GLU A 28 -5.92 -10.32 6.66
CA GLU A 28 -6.71 -11.55 6.63
C GLU A 28 -7.60 -11.62 5.39
N TRP A 29 -8.07 -10.48 4.86
CA TRP A 29 -8.83 -10.46 3.61
C TRP A 29 -7.96 -10.84 2.42
N ILE A 30 -6.72 -10.33 2.38
CA ILE A 30 -5.74 -10.72 1.35
C ILE A 30 -5.45 -12.22 1.41
N LEU A 31 -5.25 -12.78 2.60
CA LEU A 31 -4.98 -14.20 2.78
C LEU A 31 -6.19 -15.08 2.39
N ASN A 32 -7.40 -14.63 2.71
CA ASN A 32 -8.63 -15.29 2.25
C ASN A 32 -8.78 -15.26 0.72
N ASP A 33 -8.42 -14.14 0.09
CA ASP A 33 -8.44 -14.01 -1.37
C ASP A 33 -7.42 -14.96 -2.02
N ILE A 34 -6.22 -15.08 -1.46
CA ILE A 34 -5.18 -16.04 -1.90
C ILE A 34 -5.70 -17.47 -1.82
N ALA A 35 -6.28 -17.86 -0.68
CA ALA A 35 -6.86 -19.19 -0.52
C ALA A 35 -8.03 -19.44 -1.50
N ALA A 36 -8.86 -18.42 -1.73
CA ALA A 36 -9.96 -18.49 -2.69
C ALA A 36 -9.49 -18.58 -4.16
N ALA A 37 -8.30 -18.05 -4.46
CA ALA A 37 -7.62 -18.21 -5.75
C ALA A 37 -6.90 -19.57 -5.88
N GLY A 38 -6.86 -20.38 -4.83
CA GLY A 38 -6.21 -21.69 -4.80
C GLY A 38 -4.75 -21.68 -4.33
N GLY A 39 -4.25 -20.56 -3.80
CA GLY A 39 -2.92 -20.44 -3.21
C GLY A 39 -2.83 -20.92 -1.76
N ASP A 40 -1.61 -21.01 -1.24
CA ASP A 40 -1.34 -21.36 0.16
C ASP A 40 -1.16 -20.09 1.00
N ALA A 41 -2.23 -19.70 1.70
CA ALA A 41 -2.24 -18.51 2.55
C ALA A 41 -1.25 -18.59 3.72
N GLU A 42 -1.04 -19.77 4.30
CA GLU A 42 -0.14 -19.92 5.44
C GLU A 42 1.33 -19.87 5.02
N ALA A 43 1.66 -20.44 3.85
CA ALA A 43 2.98 -20.25 3.26
C ALA A 43 3.27 -18.77 2.97
N VAL A 44 2.30 -18.02 2.44
CA VAL A 44 2.44 -16.57 2.22
C VAL A 44 2.61 -15.82 3.54
N ARG A 45 1.82 -16.14 4.57
CA ARG A 45 1.93 -15.54 5.91
C ARG A 45 3.32 -15.73 6.52
N ALA A 46 3.94 -16.90 6.30
CA ALA A 46 5.27 -17.23 6.80
C ALA A 46 6.42 -16.80 5.86
N SER A 47 6.12 -16.25 4.68
CA SER A 47 7.12 -15.87 3.69
C SER A 47 7.87 -14.60 4.06
N GLN A 48 8.92 -14.31 3.28
CA GLN A 48 9.59 -13.01 3.32
C GLN A 48 9.11 -12.15 2.15
N PRO A 49 8.92 -10.84 2.35
CA PRO A 49 8.62 -9.94 1.24
C PRO A 49 9.81 -9.91 0.27
N GLU A 50 9.53 -9.66 -1.01
CA GLU A 50 10.59 -9.31 -1.93
C GLU A 50 11.18 -7.92 -1.61
N LEU A 51 12.41 -7.68 -2.07
CA LEU A 51 13.19 -6.48 -1.73
C LEU A 51 12.43 -5.16 -1.92
N PRO A 52 11.65 -4.91 -3.00
CA PRO A 52 10.93 -3.65 -3.15
C PRO A 52 9.90 -3.41 -2.04
N ALA A 53 9.17 -4.45 -1.62
CA ALA A 53 8.20 -4.36 -0.54
C ALA A 53 8.89 -4.15 0.81
N GLU A 54 9.99 -4.88 1.08
CA GLU A 54 10.80 -4.69 2.28
C GLU A 54 11.31 -3.23 2.39
N LEU A 55 11.87 -2.69 1.30
CA LEU A 55 12.40 -1.33 1.27
C LEU A 55 11.31 -0.27 1.42
N MET A 56 10.12 -0.51 0.87
CA MET A 56 8.98 0.39 1.05
C MET A 56 8.57 0.49 2.52
N VAL A 57 8.44 -0.65 3.19
CA VAL A 57 8.14 -0.70 4.63
C VAL A 57 9.26 -0.05 5.44
N ALA A 58 10.53 -0.41 5.19
CA ALA A 58 11.68 0.16 5.89
C ALA A 58 11.76 1.69 5.74
N TYR A 59 11.49 2.22 4.54
CA TYR A 59 11.47 3.66 4.29
C TYR A 59 10.36 4.36 5.07
N ALA A 60 9.16 3.77 5.15
CA ALA A 60 8.06 4.33 5.96
C ALA A 60 8.40 4.38 7.46
N TYR A 61 8.93 3.28 8.01
CA TYR A 61 9.38 3.23 9.41
C TYR A 61 10.47 4.26 9.69
N ASP A 62 11.38 4.45 8.75
CA ASP A 62 12.47 5.40 8.87
C ASP A 62 11.98 6.86 8.91
N LEU A 63 11.03 7.23 8.03
CA LEU A 63 10.44 8.56 8.01
C LEU A 63 9.80 8.94 9.36
N VAL A 64 9.11 7.98 9.99
CA VAL A 64 8.48 8.18 11.30
C VAL A 64 9.53 8.30 12.42
N ASN A 65 10.64 7.56 12.32
CA ASN A 65 11.64 7.45 13.37
C ASN A 65 12.81 8.43 13.29
N ARG A 66 13.12 9.04 12.14
CA ARG A 66 14.24 9.99 12.04
C ARG A 66 14.00 11.21 11.14
N GLY A 67 13.01 11.14 10.26
CA GLY A 67 12.72 12.16 9.26
C GLY A 67 11.67 13.20 9.69
N ASN A 68 11.12 13.91 8.71
CA ASN A 68 9.90 14.67 8.92
C ASN A 68 8.71 13.71 8.74
N PRO A 69 7.95 13.39 9.81
CA PRO A 69 6.89 12.38 9.74
C PRO A 69 5.72 12.79 8.85
N ALA A 70 5.62 14.06 8.42
CA ALA A 70 4.70 14.46 7.35
C ALA A 70 4.92 13.65 6.05
N GLY A 71 6.16 13.23 5.78
CA GLY A 71 6.50 12.40 4.62
C GLY A 71 5.72 11.08 4.54
N PHE A 72 5.23 10.56 5.67
CA PHE A 72 4.37 9.37 5.72
C PHE A 72 3.09 9.53 4.87
N PHE A 73 2.50 10.73 4.85
CA PHE A 73 1.30 10.99 4.04
C PHE A 73 1.57 10.91 2.53
N GLY A 74 2.83 10.95 2.10
CA GLY A 74 3.22 10.62 0.73
C GLY A 74 3.04 9.14 0.40
N MET A 75 3.18 8.24 1.38
CA MET A 75 2.87 6.81 1.21
C MET A 75 1.36 6.61 1.07
N VAL A 76 0.60 7.18 2.02
CA VAL A 76 -0.87 7.12 2.04
C VAL A 76 -1.42 7.63 0.72
N PHE A 77 -0.92 8.76 0.20
CA PHE A 77 -1.32 9.26 -1.12
C PHE A 77 -1.14 8.26 -2.27
N VAL A 78 -0.01 7.54 -2.30
CA VAL A 78 0.28 6.57 -3.37
C VAL A 78 -0.60 5.33 -3.22
N LEU A 79 -0.77 4.83 -1.99
CA LEU A 79 -1.52 3.61 -1.72
C LEU A 79 -3.03 3.80 -1.82
N GLU A 80 -3.58 4.91 -1.33
CA GLU A 80 -4.99 5.24 -1.50
C GLU A 80 -5.25 5.59 -2.98
N GLY A 81 -4.65 6.68 -3.49
CA GLY A 81 -5.05 7.24 -4.78
C GLY A 81 -4.65 6.44 -6.03
N THR A 82 -3.52 5.73 -6.04
CA THR A 82 -3.03 5.03 -7.26
C THR A 82 -3.33 3.53 -7.25
N SER A 83 -3.25 2.88 -6.08
CA SER A 83 -3.54 1.45 -5.95
C SER A 83 -4.96 1.15 -6.38
N VAL A 84 -5.92 1.98 -6.01
CA VAL A 84 -7.35 1.70 -6.20
C VAL A 84 -7.79 1.72 -7.66
N ALA A 85 -7.43 2.77 -8.42
CA ALA A 85 -7.77 2.85 -9.83
C ALA A 85 -7.12 1.72 -10.65
N LEU A 86 -5.90 1.32 -10.27
CA LEU A 86 -5.22 0.18 -10.87
C LEU A 86 -5.88 -1.14 -10.46
N ALA A 87 -6.19 -1.31 -9.17
CA ALA A 87 -6.78 -2.52 -8.58
C ALA A 87 -8.15 -2.84 -9.18
N LEU A 88 -9.06 -1.87 -9.30
CA LEU A 88 -10.39 -2.10 -9.87
C LEU A 88 -10.32 -2.51 -11.33
N ASN A 89 -9.54 -1.77 -12.14
CA ASN A 89 -9.38 -2.09 -13.56
C ASN A 89 -8.64 -3.42 -13.80
N ALA A 90 -7.75 -3.79 -12.89
CA ALA A 90 -7.02 -5.06 -12.95
C ALA A 90 -7.87 -6.22 -12.44
N ALA A 91 -8.67 -6.04 -11.39
CA ALA A 91 -9.44 -7.10 -10.74
C ALA A 91 -10.39 -7.78 -11.73
N ASP A 92 -11.19 -7.00 -12.47
CA ASP A 92 -12.13 -7.58 -13.43
C ASP A 92 -11.42 -8.34 -14.56
N LYS A 93 -10.31 -7.78 -15.06
CA LYS A 93 -9.50 -8.42 -16.12
C LYS A 93 -8.80 -9.69 -15.64
N ILE A 94 -8.20 -9.66 -14.45
CA ILE A 94 -7.54 -10.81 -13.84
C ILE A 94 -8.57 -11.91 -13.58
N GLN A 95 -9.74 -11.53 -13.04
CA GLN A 95 -10.81 -12.48 -12.76
C GLN A 95 -11.27 -13.19 -14.01
N GLU A 96 -11.57 -12.44 -15.08
CA GLU A 96 -12.01 -12.99 -16.35
C GLU A 96 -10.93 -13.87 -16.99
N ALA A 97 -9.69 -13.40 -17.04
CA ALA A 97 -8.59 -14.10 -17.69
C ALA A 97 -8.22 -15.42 -17.00
N LEU A 98 -8.33 -15.48 -15.66
CA LEU A 98 -7.95 -16.66 -14.86
C LEU A 98 -9.14 -17.52 -14.42
N GLY A 99 -10.38 -17.08 -14.69
CA GLY A 99 -11.59 -17.80 -14.29
C GLY A 99 -11.78 -17.91 -12.78
N LEU A 100 -11.29 -16.93 -12.02
CA LEU A 100 -11.28 -16.96 -10.55
C LEU A 100 -12.65 -16.57 -9.96
N PRO A 101 -13.03 -17.10 -8.78
CA PRO A 101 -14.30 -16.78 -8.15
C PRO A 101 -14.32 -15.36 -7.56
N ASN A 102 -15.50 -14.75 -7.42
CA ASN A 102 -15.65 -13.40 -6.83
C ASN A 102 -14.98 -13.25 -5.46
N LYS A 103 -15.01 -14.32 -4.66
CA LYS A 103 -14.39 -14.39 -3.32
C LYS A 103 -12.86 -14.33 -3.31
N ALA A 104 -12.20 -14.33 -4.47
CA ALA A 104 -10.75 -14.13 -4.60
C ALA A 104 -10.36 -12.65 -4.83
N PHE A 105 -11.33 -11.74 -4.76
CA PHE A 105 -11.15 -10.31 -5.02
C PHE A 105 -11.84 -9.44 -3.97
N SER A 106 -12.10 -10.00 -2.78
CA SER A 106 -12.79 -9.27 -1.70
C SER A 106 -11.99 -8.05 -1.26
N TYR A 107 -10.68 -8.18 -1.12
CA TYR A 107 -9.76 -7.08 -0.79
C TYR A 107 -9.74 -6.03 -1.89
N LEU A 108 -9.42 -6.42 -3.14
CA LEU A 108 -9.30 -5.49 -4.27
C LEU A 108 -10.58 -4.70 -4.53
N ARG A 109 -11.76 -5.29 -4.32
CA ARG A 109 -13.05 -4.61 -4.52
C ARG A 109 -13.48 -3.75 -3.35
N SER A 110 -13.17 -4.15 -2.11
CA SER A 110 -13.50 -3.36 -0.92
C SER A 110 -12.76 -2.02 -0.91
N HIS A 111 -11.46 -2.01 -1.22
CA HIS A 111 -10.66 -0.79 -1.33
C HIS A 111 -11.14 0.15 -2.44
N GLY A 112 -11.79 -0.38 -3.47
CA GLY A 112 -12.34 0.40 -4.59
C GLY A 112 -13.41 1.42 -4.21
N THR A 113 -14.17 1.16 -3.15
CA THR A 113 -15.32 1.97 -2.72
C THR A 113 -15.03 2.90 -1.55
N LEU A 114 -14.03 2.60 -0.71
CA LEU A 114 -13.67 3.36 0.50
C LEU A 114 -12.89 4.66 0.20
N ASP A 115 -12.40 4.82 -1.03
CA ASP A 115 -11.19 5.64 -1.28
C ASP A 115 -11.43 7.12 -1.66
N GLN A 116 -12.65 7.49 -2.10
CA GLN A 116 -12.95 8.90 -2.38
C GLN A 116 -12.96 9.75 -1.10
N GLU A 117 -13.51 9.20 -0.02
CA GLU A 117 -13.54 9.86 1.28
C GLU A 117 -12.14 9.95 1.89
N HIS A 118 -11.34 8.90 1.76
CA HIS A 118 -9.94 8.87 2.22
C HIS A 118 -9.06 9.88 1.48
N THR A 119 -9.17 9.93 0.15
CA THR A 119 -8.42 10.90 -0.66
C THR A 119 -8.80 12.35 -0.29
N GLN A 120 -10.08 12.62 -0.05
CA GLN A 120 -10.53 13.95 0.36
C GLN A 120 -10.06 14.30 1.78
N HIS A 121 -10.12 13.35 2.71
CA HIS A 121 -9.61 13.53 4.07
C HIS A 121 -8.10 13.80 4.06
N LEU A 122 -7.33 13.01 3.31
CA LEU A 122 -5.90 13.19 3.12
C LEU A 122 -5.58 14.58 2.55
N ALA A 123 -6.33 15.04 1.55
CA ALA A 123 -6.15 16.37 0.99
C ALA A 123 -6.36 17.47 2.05
N GLN A 124 -7.36 17.34 2.92
CA GLN A 124 -7.59 18.28 4.02
C GLN A 124 -6.41 18.30 4.99
N LEU A 125 -5.87 17.13 5.36
CA LEU A 125 -4.70 17.04 6.25
C LEU A 125 -3.49 17.72 5.62
N VAL A 126 -3.14 17.41 4.37
CA VAL A 126 -1.98 17.97 3.68
C VAL A 126 -2.12 19.48 3.47
N ASN A 127 -3.31 19.97 3.12
CA ASN A 127 -3.57 21.40 2.94
C ASN A 127 -3.43 22.21 4.24
N ALA A 128 -3.61 21.59 5.40
CA ALA A 128 -3.41 22.23 6.70
C ALA A 128 -1.93 22.21 7.17
N MET A 129 -1.03 21.54 6.45
CA MET A 129 0.39 21.49 6.78
C MET A 129 1.16 22.74 6.34
N THR A 130 2.35 22.93 6.92
CA THR A 130 3.28 23.98 6.48
C THR A 130 3.83 23.69 5.08
N PRO A 131 4.28 24.71 4.31
CA PRO A 131 4.90 24.48 3.00
C PRO A 131 6.09 23.50 3.05
N GLU A 132 6.87 23.50 4.13
CA GLU A 132 7.99 22.58 4.32
C GLU A 132 7.52 21.12 4.48
N ASP A 133 6.43 20.90 5.22
CA ASP A 133 5.84 19.57 5.37
C ASP A 133 5.19 19.08 4.08
N GLN A 134 4.49 19.96 3.34
CA GLN A 134 3.93 19.65 2.03
C GLN A 134 5.03 19.27 1.03
N ALA A 135 6.15 20.00 1.03
CA ALA A 135 7.30 19.66 0.19
C ALA A 135 7.86 18.27 0.53
N GLU A 136 7.91 17.91 1.82
CA GLU A 136 8.33 16.58 2.25
C GLU A 136 7.34 15.49 1.82
N VAL A 137 6.04 15.72 1.92
CA VAL A 137 4.99 14.81 1.41
C VAL A 137 5.24 14.51 -0.07
N VAL A 138 5.43 15.56 -0.89
CA VAL A 138 5.69 15.41 -2.33
C VAL A 138 7.00 14.66 -2.59
N ARG A 139 8.07 14.97 -1.84
CA ARG A 139 9.36 14.29 -1.97
C ARG A 139 9.22 12.79 -1.67
N CYS A 140 8.54 12.44 -0.59
CA CYS A 140 8.34 11.05 -0.19
C CYS A 140 7.40 10.30 -1.13
N ALA A 141 6.31 10.93 -1.59
CA ALA A 141 5.40 10.34 -2.57
C ALA A 141 6.14 9.86 -3.83
N LYS A 142 7.10 10.64 -4.34
CA LYS A 142 7.94 10.21 -5.48
C LYS A 142 8.75 8.94 -5.20
N VAL A 143 9.26 8.78 -3.98
CA VAL A 143 9.97 7.56 -3.55
C VAL A 143 9.00 6.39 -3.46
N PHE A 144 7.85 6.59 -2.83
CA PHE A 144 6.82 5.56 -2.72
C PHE A 144 6.28 5.13 -4.09
N PHE A 145 6.08 6.04 -5.05
CA PHE A 145 5.73 5.68 -6.42
C PHE A 145 6.76 4.76 -7.07
N LYS A 146 8.06 5.05 -6.88
CA LYS A 146 9.13 4.21 -7.42
C LYS A 146 9.08 2.80 -6.82
N LEU A 147 9.04 2.71 -5.49
CA LEU A 147 9.04 1.44 -4.77
C LEU A 147 7.77 0.62 -5.06
N TYR A 148 6.60 1.27 -5.04
CA TYR A 148 5.33 0.63 -5.37
C TYR A 148 5.34 0.08 -6.80
N GLY A 149 5.85 0.84 -7.77
CA GLY A 149 6.02 0.33 -9.13
C GLY A 149 7.02 -0.82 -9.23
N ASP A 150 8.06 -0.84 -8.39
CA ASP A 150 9.04 -1.93 -8.37
C ASP A 150 8.45 -3.23 -7.81
N ILE A 151 7.49 -3.17 -6.88
CA ILE A 151 6.76 -4.36 -6.39
C ILE A 151 6.11 -5.08 -7.58
N PHE A 152 5.39 -4.37 -8.45
CA PHE A 152 4.77 -4.98 -9.63
C PHE A 152 5.78 -5.49 -10.66
N ARG A 153 6.94 -4.82 -10.80
CA ARG A 153 7.99 -5.28 -11.73
C ARG A 153 8.69 -6.54 -11.24
N ALA A 154 8.70 -6.77 -9.94
CA ALA A 154 9.34 -7.93 -9.34
C ALA A 154 8.45 -9.18 -9.42
N LEU A 155 7.13 -9.00 -9.60
CA LEU A 155 6.22 -10.12 -9.87
C LEU A 155 6.73 -10.97 -11.06
N PRO A 156 6.71 -12.31 -10.95
CA PRO A 156 7.18 -13.18 -12.01
C PRO A 156 6.42 -12.90 -13.31
N SER A 157 7.15 -12.60 -14.38
CA SER A 157 6.55 -12.62 -15.71
C SER A 157 6.28 -14.06 -16.11
N TYR A 158 5.14 -14.34 -16.73
CA TYR A 158 4.74 -15.70 -17.16
C TYR A 158 5.81 -16.40 -18.02
N ALA A 159 6.67 -15.63 -18.72
CA ALA A 159 7.78 -16.17 -19.52
C ALA A 159 8.93 -16.77 -18.68
N THR A 160 9.08 -16.33 -17.43
CA THR A 160 10.19 -16.76 -16.54
C THR A 160 9.90 -18.13 -15.90
N GLN A 161 8.62 -18.49 -15.70
CA GLN A 161 8.27 -19.76 -15.06
C GLN A 161 8.37 -20.97 -16.00
N THR A 162 8.30 -20.76 -17.32
CA THR A 162 8.45 -21.85 -18.29
C THR A 162 9.88 -22.37 -18.44
N GLU A 163 10.90 -21.58 -18.07
CA GLU A 163 12.30 -22.04 -18.13
C GLU A 163 12.70 -22.85 -16.89
N GLU A 164 12.13 -22.55 -15.72
CA GLU A 164 12.48 -23.23 -14.46
C GLU A 164 11.82 -24.60 -14.29
N VAL A 165 10.70 -24.86 -14.97
CA VAL A 165 10.03 -26.18 -15.01
C VAL A 165 10.59 -27.08 -16.13
N ALA A 166 11.37 -26.50 -17.05
CA ALA A 166 11.97 -27.19 -18.19
C ALA A 166 13.47 -27.53 -18.01
N ALA A 167 14.06 -27.22 -16.85
CA ALA A 167 15.44 -27.52 -16.47
C ALA A 167 15.51 -28.62 -15.41
#